data_AF-A0A095UTR5-F1
#
_entry.id   AF-A0A095UTR5-F1
#
_cell.length_a   1.000
_cell.length_b   1.000
_cell.length_c   1.000
_cell.angle_alpha   90.00
_cell.angle_beta   90.00
_cell.angle_gamma   90.00
#
_symmetry.space_group_name_H-M   'P 1'
#
loop_
_entity.id
_entity.type
_entity.pdbx_description
1 polymer ?
#
loop_
_entity_poly.entity_id
_entity_poly.type
_entity_poly.pdbx_seq_one_letter_code
_entity_poly.pdbx_strand_id
1 'polypeptide(L)' 'MLGENHSIHHEFPDLHEKIDLLSREDPVFREQILEHDKLDKQIRGLEMRESPVADAQMETMKHQRLQLKDHIYQRLMRTD' A
#
# COMPACT_ATOMS: atom_id res chain seq x y z
N MET A 1 -13.77 -1.77 -2.70
CA MET A 1 -14.65 -2.93 -2.94
C MET A 1 -13.98 -4.18 -2.39
N LEU A 2 -14.75 -5.23 -2.07
CA LEU A 2 -14.21 -6.52 -1.63
C LEU A 2 -13.27 -7.07 -2.72
N GLY A 3 -11.98 -7.20 -2.40
CA GLY A 3 -11.00 -7.83 -3.30
C GLY A 3 -10.33 -6.93 -4.34
N GLU A 4 -10.52 -5.61 -4.29
CA GLU A 4 -9.75 -4.69 -5.16
C GLU A 4 -8.25 -4.75 -4.88
N ASN A 5 -7.44 -4.68 -5.93
CA ASN A 5 -5.99 -4.67 -5.80
C ASN A 5 -5.50 -3.25 -5.54
N HIS A 6 -5.06 -2.95 -4.32
CA HIS A 6 -4.45 -1.66 -4.01
C HIS A 6 -2.94 -1.79 -3.93
N SER A 7 -2.29 -2.45 -4.90
CA SER A 7 -0.83 -2.37 -4.99
C SER A 7 -0.41 -0.95 -5.37
N ILE A 8 0.76 -0.49 -4.92
CA ILE A 8 1.23 0.89 -5.21
C ILE A 8 1.27 1.18 -6.71
N HIS A 9 1.73 0.23 -7.53
CA HIS A 9 1.73 0.37 -8.99
C HIS A 9 0.32 0.48 -9.61
N HIS A 10 -0.71 -0.04 -8.94
CA HIS A 10 -2.10 0.08 -9.39
C HIS A 10 -2.72 1.41 -8.96
N GLU A 11 -2.36 1.90 -7.77
CA GLU A 11 -2.83 3.18 -7.25
C GLU A 11 -2.20 4.38 -7.98
N PHE A 12 -0.99 4.22 -8.53
CA PHE A 12 -0.25 5.28 -9.24
C PHE A 12 0.28 4.82 -10.61
N PRO A 13 -0.61 4.51 -11.57
CA PRO A 13 -0.22 3.97 -12.86
C PRO A 13 0.67 4.93 -13.67
N ASP A 14 0.45 6.25 -13.56
CA ASP A 14 1.24 7.26 -14.27
C ASP A 14 2.67 7.44 -13.70
N LEU A 15 2.95 6.88 -12.52
CA LEU A 15 4.25 7.01 -11.84
C LEU A 15 5.05 5.70 -11.83
N HIS A 16 4.64 4.70 -12.62
CA HIS A 16 5.21 3.35 -12.61
C HIS A 16 6.74 3.35 -12.78
N GLU A 17 7.26 4.08 -13.78
CA GLU A 17 8.71 4.20 -14.00
C GLU A 17 9.44 4.86 -12.84
N LYS A 18 8.85 5.91 -12.23
CA LYS A 18 9.44 6.60 -11.09
C LYS A 18 9.47 5.71 -9.84
N ILE A 19 8.40 4.94 -9.62
CA ILE A 19 8.32 3.95 -8.54
C ILE A 19 9.43 2.91 -8.70
N ASP A 20 9.60 2.36 -9.91
CA ASP A 20 10.60 1.33 -10.17
C ASP A 20 12.03 1.85 -10.02
N LEU A 21 12.30 3.07 -10.50
CA LEU A 21 13.60 3.72 -10.34
C LEU A 21 13.91 3.98 -8.86
N LEU A 22 12.99 4.64 -8.14
CA LEU A 22 13.19 4.96 -6.74
C LEU A 22 13.30 3.70 -5.86
N SER A 23 12.57 2.63 -6.20
CA SER A 23 12.68 1.34 -5.50
C SER A 23 14.03 0.64 -5.70
N ARG A 24 14.75 0.93 -6.80
CA ARG A 24 16.10 0.39 -7.04
C ARG A 24 17.16 1.21 -6.31
N GLU A 25 16.97 2.53 -6.25
CA GLU A 25 17.93 3.46 -5.66
C GLU A 25 17.78 3.62 -4.14
N ASP A 26 16.56 3.43 -3.62
CA ASP A 26 16.22 3.61 -2.22
C ASP A 26 15.59 2.33 -1.63
N PRO A 27 16.39 1.51 -0.91
CA PRO A 27 15.90 0.29 -0.27
C PRO A 27 14.79 0.54 0.76
N VAL A 28 14.79 1.69 1.44
CA VAL A 28 13.77 2.03 2.43
C VAL A 28 12.43 2.30 1.74
N PHE A 29 12.46 3.03 0.63
CA PHE A 29 11.27 3.25 -0.19
C PHE A 29 10.70 1.92 -0.73
N ARG A 30 11.58 1.02 -1.17
CA ARG A 30 11.18 -0.32 -1.60
C ARG A 30 10.51 -1.11 -0.47
N GLU A 31 11.06 -1.08 0.74
CA GLU A 31 10.46 -1.75 1.90
C GLU A 31 9.06 -1.20 2.21
N GLN A 32 8.86 0.11 2.11
CA GLN A 32 7.55 0.73 2.32
C GLN A 32 6.50 0.26 1.31
N ILE A 33 6.88 0.12 0.02
CA ILE A 33 5.99 -0.44 -1.01
C ILE A 33 5.64 -1.90 -0.69
N LEU A 34 6.63 -2.71 -0.31
CA LEU A 34 6.40 -4.12 0.03
C LEU A 34 5.51 -4.27 1.27
N GLU A 35 5.68 -3.40 2.27
CA GLU A 35 4.85 -3.37 3.47
C GLU A 35 3.40 -3.00 3.12
N HIS A 36 3.21 -1.97 2.30
CA HIS A 36 1.90 -1.56 1.82
C HIS A 36 1.18 -2.69 1.08
N ASP A 37 1.84 -3.32 0.11
CA ASP A 37 1.26 -4.39 -0.70
C ASP A 37 0.97 -5.65 0.12
N LYS A 38 1.80 -5.93 1.13
CA LYS A 38 1.55 -7.02 2.09
C LYS A 38 0.32 -6.73 2.95
N LEU A 39 0.19 -5.50 3.45
CA LEU A 39 -0.94 -5.07 4.25
C LEU A 39 -2.24 -5.16 3.46
N ASP A 40 -2.23 -4.72 2.20
CA ASP A 40 -3.38 -4.83 1.30
C ASP A 40 -3.82 -6.28 1.06
N LYS A 41 -2.86 -7.21 0.84
CA LYS A 41 -3.17 -8.65 0.74
C LYS A 41 -3.80 -9.20 2.02
N GLN A 42 -3.33 -8.76 3.19
CA GLN A 42 -3.91 -9.19 4.46
C GLN A 42 -5.34 -8.65 4.64
N ILE A 43 -5.58 -7.37 4.32
CA ILE A 43 -6.92 -6.77 4.36
C ILE A 43 -7.87 -7.56 3.46
N ARG A 44 -7.50 -7.83 2.20
CA ARG A 44 -8.31 -8.63 1.29
C ARG A 44 -8.62 -10.03 1.84
N GLY A 45 -7.63 -10.68 2.45
CA GLY A 45 -7.83 -11.99 3.07
C GLY A 45 -8.76 -11.98 4.29
N LEU A 46 -8.78 -10.88 5.05
CA LEU A 46 -9.69 -10.69 6.18
C LEU A 46 -11.11 -10.31 5.73
N GLU A 47 -11.22 -9.47 4.70
CA GLU A 47 -12.49 -9.11 4.06
C GLU A 47 -13.26 -10.33 3.58
N MET A 48 -12.56 -11.34 3.04
CA MET A 48 -13.18 -12.61 2.63
C MET A 48 -13.65 -13.50 3.80
N ARG A 49 -13.24 -13.23 5.04
CA ARG A 49 -13.57 -14.07 6.21
C ARG A 49 -14.77 -13.58 7.01
N GLU A 50 -15.31 -12.39 6.71
CA GLU A 50 -16.56 -11.83 7.25
C GLU A 50 -16.80 -12.09 8.76
N SER A 51 -15.81 -11.78 9.61
CA SER A 51 -15.88 -12.02 11.07
C SER A 51 -15.87 -10.70 11.87
N PRO A 52 -16.66 -10.55 12.94
CA PRO A 52 -16.71 -9.32 13.74
C PRO A 52 -15.36 -8.90 14.36
N VAL A 53 -14.49 -9.87 14.66
CA VAL A 53 -13.14 -9.61 15.19
C VAL A 53 -12.21 -9.08 14.09
N ALA A 54 -12.52 -9.38 12.83
CA ALA A 54 -11.81 -8.85 11.68
C ALA A 54 -12.13 -7.36 11.49
N ASP A 55 -13.35 -6.89 11.76
CA ASP A 55 -13.76 -5.51 11.46
C ASP A 55 -12.90 -4.43 12.18
N ALA A 56 -12.71 -4.53 13.49
CA ALA A 56 -11.93 -3.54 14.24
C ALA A 56 -10.43 -3.53 13.87
N GLN A 57 -9.87 -4.72 13.65
CA GLN A 57 -8.48 -4.87 13.20
C GLN A 57 -8.32 -4.38 11.75
N MET A 58 -9.29 -4.69 10.89
CA MET A 58 -9.31 -4.30 9.49
C MET A 58 -9.37 -2.78 9.34
N GLU A 59 -10.13 -2.08 10.17
CA GLU A 59 -10.17 -0.61 10.16
C GLU A 59 -8.80 0.00 10.50
N THR A 60 -8.11 -0.59 11.48
CA THR A 60 -6.74 -0.17 11.84
C THR A 60 -5.78 -0.42 10.68
N MET A 61 -5.87 -1.58 10.02
CA MET A 61 -5.04 -1.93 8.87
C MET A 61 -5.34 -1.03 7.67
N LYS A 62 -6.61 -0.68 7.42
CA LYS A 62 -7.01 0.25 6.35
C LYS A 62 -6.42 1.63 6.58
N HIS A 63 -6.43 2.13 7.82
CA HIS A 63 -5.76 3.37 8.18
C HIS A 63 -4.24 3.31 7.96
N GLN A 64 -3.59 2.23 8.38
CA GLN A 64 -2.14 2.05 8.15
C GLN A 64 -1.80 2.00 6.65
N ARG A 65 -2.62 1.31 5.84
CA ARG A 65 -2.45 1.26 4.37
C ARG A 65 -2.53 2.66 3.78
N LEU A 66 -3.51 3.46 4.21
CA LEU A 66 -3.67 4.84 3.75
C LEU A 66 -2.44 5.69 4.12
N GLN A 67 -1.95 5.59 5.35
CA GLN A 67 -0.75 6.32 5.80
C GLN A 67 0.50 5.94 4.99
N LEU A 68 0.70 4.64 4.73
CA LEU A 68 1.80 4.17 3.89
C LEU A 68 1.68 4.71 2.46
N LYS A 69 0.47 4.69 1.88
CA LYS A 69 0.20 5.24 0.55
C LYS A 69 0.56 6.72 0.48
N ASP A 70 0.10 7.51 1.45
CA ASP A 70 0.39 8.94 1.52
C ASP A 70 1.90 9.19 1.65
N HIS A 71 2.60 8.42 2.48
CA HIS A 71 4.05 8.55 2.63
C HIS A 71 4.78 8.24 1.32
N ILE A 72 4.40 7.16 0.64
CA ILE A 72 4.96 6.76 -0.66
C ILE A 72 4.70 7.86 -1.70
N TYR A 73 3.49 8.41 -1.74
CA TYR A 73 3.16 9.51 -2.64
C TYR A 73 4.00 10.76 -2.38
N GLN A 74 4.19 11.15 -1.11
CA GLN A 74 5.08 12.27 -0.77
C GLN A 74 6.51 12.04 -1.24
N ARG A 75 7.03 10.81 -1.10
CA ARG A 75 8.36 10.44 -1.58
C ARG A 75 8.45 10.48 -3.11
N LEU A 76 7.39 10.08 -3.81
CA LEU A 76 7.29 10.19 -5.27
C LEU A 76 7.17 11.63 -5.75
N MET A 77 6.52 12.53 -5.01
CA MET A 77 6.37 13.93 -5.40
C MET A 77 7.57 14.79 -5.02
N ARG A 78 8.38 14.33 -4.07
CA ARG A 78 9.62 15.01 -3.72
C ARG A 78 10.52 15.05 -4.97
N THR A 79 10.88 16.28 -5.32
CA THR A 79 11.82 16.60 -6.38
C THR A 79 13.03 17.15 -5.65
N ASP A 80 14.06 16.34 -5.47
CA ASP A 80 15.37 16.80 -5.00
C ASP A 80 16.18 17.34 -6.20
#